data_AF-A0A975IZQ8-F1
#
_entry.id   AF-A0A975IZQ8-F1
#
_cell.length_a   1.000
_cell.length_b   1.000
_cell.length_c   1.000
_cell.angle_alpha   90.00
_cell.angle_beta   90.00
_cell.angle_gamma   90.00
#
_symmetry.space_group_name_H-M   'P 1'
#
loop_
_entity.id
_entity.type
_entity.pdbx_description
1 polymer ?
#
loop_
_entity_poly.entity_id
_entity_poly.type
_entity_poly.pdbx_seq_one_letter_code
_entity_poly.pdbx_strand_id
1 'polypeptide(L)'
;MRPPFLPLLLLAACCHAEESSRTWTDSGGRSFEGSYVSATTEKVIIRRATDGKVFEVERDKLSQGDLDYLAAITRRSVPPGGEWGDRPDGPPDFRLRGRVGTMLTGYEASQANFGAPWPKSAGIAKPPAVTVGEQNAAEHRFIYESPHFRIQSDVALLDDLPVKIASILEAGFQAHHDLPLNNRRTRSPGAPKLRVSLYRTIEDFRADGGLPGTVGSYLAREDRLLIPLEGLGVKKAGSGYEFDFSAGFHNVRHELCHLLWADIGNMAGIWMSEGFAEYMACAPYDNLRFNFVRLPDAALEFAIGGNKKLASRSLGKEIVMPRLREFMSQSQPEFYEDPNKNYGLGLLLVYYFLVLDGDGSGGRFKAAIKACQDEGREEALSALSGGRDYVQLEKDFVNALRNKGVTVTFQ
;
A
#
# COMPACT_ATOMS: atom_id res chain seq x y z
N MET A 1 -39.86 -38.39 -41.83
CA MET A 1 -38.44 -38.72 -41.97
C MET A 1 -37.62 -37.44 -41.87
N ARG A 2 -36.97 -37.23 -40.73
CA ARG A 2 -35.99 -36.18 -40.43
C ARG A 2 -34.83 -36.87 -39.70
N PRO A 3 -33.57 -36.52 -39.99
CA PRO A 3 -32.41 -37.22 -39.43
C PRO A 3 -32.18 -36.81 -37.97
N PRO A 4 -31.54 -37.66 -37.13
CA PRO A 4 -31.25 -37.30 -35.77
C PRO A 4 -29.99 -36.42 -35.69
N PHE A 5 -30.08 -35.37 -34.88
CA PHE A 5 -28.96 -34.54 -34.45
C PHE A 5 -28.03 -35.35 -33.53
N LEU A 6 -26.73 -35.38 -33.85
CA LEU A 6 -25.67 -35.91 -32.99
C LEU A 6 -25.02 -34.72 -32.25
N PRO A 7 -25.00 -34.68 -30.90
CA PRO A 7 -24.29 -33.64 -30.18
C PRO A 7 -22.80 -34.01 -30.12
N LEU A 8 -21.95 -33.11 -30.64
CA LEU A 8 -20.51 -33.17 -30.53
C LEU A 8 -20.11 -32.92 -29.07
N LEU A 9 -19.76 -33.99 -28.35
CA LEU A 9 -19.21 -33.92 -26.99
C LEU A 9 -17.74 -33.45 -27.09
N LEU A 10 -17.46 -32.19 -26.76
CA LEU A 10 -16.08 -31.73 -26.53
C LEU A 10 -15.56 -32.38 -25.24
N LEU A 11 -14.64 -33.33 -25.36
CA LEU A 11 -13.81 -33.77 -24.25
C LEU A 11 -12.88 -32.60 -23.86
N ALA A 12 -13.24 -31.87 -22.81
CA ALA A 12 -12.31 -31.02 -22.09
C ALA A 12 -11.34 -31.95 -21.35
N ALA A 13 -10.11 -32.05 -21.86
CA ALA A 13 -9.01 -32.64 -21.12
C ALA A 13 -8.67 -31.70 -19.96
N CYS A 14 -9.16 -32.02 -18.76
CA CYS A 14 -8.71 -31.39 -17.53
C CYS A 14 -7.27 -31.83 -17.25
N CYS A 15 -6.29 -31.10 -17.77
CA CYS A 15 -4.94 -31.11 -17.21
C CYS A 15 -5.01 -30.47 -15.83
N HIS A 16 -5.28 -31.29 -14.81
CA HIS A 16 -4.97 -30.93 -13.44
C HIS A 16 -3.46 -30.76 -13.37
N ALA A 17 -2.97 -29.54 -13.11
CA ALA A 17 -1.61 -29.38 -12.66
C ALA A 17 -1.53 -30.07 -11.29
N GLU A 18 -0.99 -31.29 -11.26
CA GLU A 18 -0.57 -31.92 -10.01
C GLU A 18 0.43 -30.97 -9.35
N GLU A 19 0.03 -30.37 -8.21
CA GLU A 19 1.01 -29.98 -7.19
C GLU A 19 1.96 -31.17 -7.07
N SER A 20 3.26 -30.99 -7.34
CA SER A 20 4.20 -32.11 -7.45
C SER A 20 4.26 -32.85 -6.11
N SER A 21 3.41 -33.87 -5.98
CA SER A 21 3.37 -34.76 -4.83
C SER A 21 4.75 -35.38 -4.72
N ARG A 22 5.27 -35.39 -3.50
CA ARG A 22 6.50 -36.10 -3.18
C ARG A 22 6.26 -37.03 -2.03
N THR A 23 7.11 -38.04 -1.96
CA THR A 23 7.22 -38.89 -0.79
C THR A 23 7.86 -38.10 0.35
N TRP A 24 7.13 -38.00 1.46
CA TRP A 24 7.62 -37.50 2.74
C TRP A 24 7.90 -38.66 3.65
N THR A 25 9.02 -38.61 4.36
CA THR A 25 9.49 -39.71 5.21
C THR A 25 9.68 -39.20 6.63
N ASP A 26 9.04 -39.87 7.58
CA ASP A 26 9.26 -39.56 8.98
C ASP A 26 10.55 -40.19 9.52
N SER A 27 10.97 -39.78 10.72
CA SER A 27 12.18 -40.27 11.40
C SER A 27 12.11 -41.76 11.78
N GLY A 28 10.93 -42.36 11.72
CA GLY A 28 10.71 -43.81 11.88
C GLY A 28 10.67 -44.59 10.56
N GLY A 29 10.93 -43.94 9.41
CA GLY A 29 10.94 -44.56 8.10
C GLY A 29 9.56 -44.76 7.46
N ARG A 30 8.49 -44.24 8.07
CA ARG A 30 7.14 -44.29 7.47
C ARG A 30 7.05 -43.20 6.41
N SER A 31 6.50 -43.57 5.26
CA SER A 31 6.42 -42.68 4.10
C SER A 31 4.98 -42.43 3.70
N PHE A 32 4.69 -41.24 3.17
CA PHE A 32 3.41 -40.92 2.54
C PHE A 32 3.58 -39.92 1.40
N GLU A 33 2.64 -39.93 0.47
CA GLU A 33 2.61 -39.00 -0.66
C GLU A 33 1.81 -37.74 -0.33
N GLY A 34 2.38 -36.59 -0.61
CA GLY A 34 1.69 -35.31 -0.47
C GLY A 34 2.46 -34.12 -1.02
N SER A 35 1.74 -33.02 -1.21
CA SER A 35 2.29 -31.75 -1.66
C SER A 35 2.66 -30.85 -0.49
N TYR A 36 3.82 -30.21 -0.58
CA TYR A 36 4.24 -29.17 0.36
C TYR A 36 3.24 -28.01 0.33
N VAL A 37 2.78 -27.57 1.51
CA VAL A 37 1.90 -26.40 1.63
C VAL A 37 2.64 -25.24 2.28
N SER A 38 3.27 -25.46 3.44
CA SER A 38 4.08 -24.45 4.13
C SER A 38 5.02 -25.10 5.16
N ALA A 39 5.98 -24.35 5.71
CA ALA A 39 6.80 -24.79 6.83
C ALA A 39 7.10 -23.67 7.84
N THR A 40 7.30 -24.07 9.09
CA THR A 40 7.80 -23.26 10.19
C THR A 40 9.20 -23.74 10.62
N THR A 41 9.80 -23.13 11.63
CA THR A 41 11.04 -23.63 12.24
C THR A 41 10.84 -25.00 12.89
N GLU A 42 9.60 -25.32 13.27
CA GLU A 42 9.23 -26.50 14.05
C GLU A 42 8.42 -27.52 13.25
N LYS A 43 7.64 -27.10 12.23
CA LYS A 43 6.68 -27.97 11.53
C LYS A 43 6.67 -27.79 10.02
N VAL A 44 6.12 -28.76 9.30
CA VAL A 44 5.75 -28.68 7.87
C VAL A 44 4.27 -29.01 7.73
N ILE A 45 3.56 -28.28 6.86
CA ILE A 45 2.23 -28.65 6.41
C ILE A 45 2.34 -29.38 5.09
N ILE A 46 1.65 -30.51 5.02
CA ILE A 46 1.55 -31.30 3.80
C ILE A 46 0.07 -31.57 3.51
N ARG A 47 -0.31 -31.44 2.24
CA ARG A 47 -1.61 -31.88 1.74
C ARG A 47 -1.45 -33.30 1.21
N ARG A 48 -2.17 -34.26 1.77
CA ARG A 48 -2.06 -35.67 1.38
C ARG A 48 -2.61 -35.88 -0.02
N ALA A 49 -1.88 -36.61 -0.85
CA ALA A 49 -2.31 -36.91 -2.21
C ALA A 49 -3.57 -37.79 -2.27
N THR A 50 -3.78 -38.66 -1.28
CA THR A 50 -4.86 -39.68 -1.31
C THR A 50 -6.26 -39.13 -1.03
N ASP A 51 -6.38 -38.13 -0.16
CA ASP A 51 -7.68 -37.59 0.28
C ASP A 51 -7.72 -36.06 0.37
N GLY A 52 -6.66 -35.37 -0.08
CA GLY A 52 -6.57 -33.91 -0.08
C GLY A 52 -6.53 -33.27 1.31
N LYS A 53 -6.46 -34.08 2.39
CA LYS A 53 -6.44 -33.57 3.76
C LYS A 53 -5.10 -32.92 4.06
N VAL A 54 -5.17 -31.80 4.77
CA VAL A 54 -4.02 -31.00 5.20
C VAL A 54 -3.67 -31.38 6.63
N PHE A 55 -2.38 -31.63 6.91
CA PHE A 55 -1.92 -32.03 8.23
C PHE A 55 -0.51 -31.53 8.52
N GLU A 56 -0.21 -31.35 9.80
CA GLU A 56 1.06 -30.84 10.31
C GLU A 56 1.99 -31.98 10.72
N VAL A 57 3.26 -31.89 10.34
CA VAL A 57 4.32 -32.82 10.74
C VAL A 57 5.44 -32.03 11.41
N GLU A 58 5.86 -32.44 12.60
CA GLU A 58 7.00 -31.82 13.28
C GLU A 58 8.29 -32.07 12.48
N ARG A 59 9.12 -31.05 12.32
CA ARG A 59 10.35 -31.10 11.52
C ARG A 59 11.39 -32.03 12.11
N ASP A 60 11.45 -32.15 13.44
CA ASP A 60 12.31 -33.11 14.13
C ASP A 60 11.88 -34.57 13.87
N LYS A 61 10.66 -34.78 13.39
CA LYS A 61 10.13 -36.07 12.96
C LYS A 61 10.27 -36.30 11.46
N LEU A 62 10.89 -35.41 10.70
CA LEU A 62 11.15 -35.62 9.28
C LEU A 62 12.54 -36.20 9.05
N SER A 63 12.69 -36.89 7.93
CA SER A 63 13.99 -37.35 7.46
C SER A 63 14.93 -36.17 7.15
N GLN A 64 16.25 -36.40 7.21
CA GLN A 64 17.22 -35.38 6.83
C GLN A 64 17.02 -34.93 5.38
N GLY A 65 16.63 -35.83 4.46
CA GLY A 65 16.34 -35.48 3.07
C GLY A 65 15.15 -34.52 2.93
N ASP A 66 14.13 -34.66 3.78
CA ASP A 66 13.00 -33.72 3.84
C ASP A 66 13.40 -32.38 4.47
N LEU A 67 14.27 -32.40 5.49
CA LEU A 67 14.82 -31.18 6.07
C LEU A 67 15.69 -30.39 5.09
N ASP A 68 16.49 -31.08 4.28
CA ASP A 68 17.31 -30.48 3.23
C ASP A 68 16.45 -29.90 2.10
N TYR A 69 15.36 -30.60 1.72
CA TYR A 69 14.34 -30.08 0.81
C TYR A 69 13.72 -28.78 1.36
N LEU A 70 13.30 -28.78 2.64
CA LEU A 70 12.75 -27.59 3.31
C LEU A 70 13.76 -26.43 3.39
N ALA A 71 15.04 -26.73 3.59
CA ALA A 71 16.10 -25.73 3.55
C ALA A 71 16.34 -25.18 2.13
N ALA A 72 16.23 -26.02 1.10
CA ALA A 72 16.40 -25.63 -0.30
C ALA A 72 15.28 -24.70 -0.79
N ILE A 73 14.02 -24.97 -0.41
CA ILE A 73 12.88 -24.08 -0.72
C ILE A 73 12.90 -22.79 0.13
N THR A 74 13.56 -22.81 1.30
CA THR A 74 13.74 -21.60 2.14
C THR A 74 14.86 -20.70 1.61
N ARG A 75 15.89 -21.27 0.95
CA ARG A 75 17.01 -20.54 0.34
C ARG A 75 16.75 -20.07 -1.10
N ARG A 76 15.62 -20.47 -1.71
CA ARG A 76 15.22 -20.12 -3.09
C ARG A 76 13.93 -19.28 -3.12
N SER A 77 13.71 -18.40 -2.17
CA SER A 77 12.69 -17.36 -2.34
C SER A 77 13.14 -16.44 -3.47
N VAL A 78 12.68 -16.73 -4.68
CA VAL A 78 12.64 -15.74 -5.76
C VAL A 78 11.64 -14.71 -5.27
N PRO A 79 12.06 -13.45 -5.05
CA PRO A 79 11.10 -12.43 -4.67
C PRO A 79 9.98 -12.39 -5.73
N PRO A 80 8.75 -12.01 -5.37
CA PRO A 80 7.64 -11.81 -6.29
C PRO A 80 7.87 -10.65 -7.29
N GLY A 81 9.13 -10.26 -7.44
CA GLY A 81 9.76 -9.38 -8.41
C GLY A 81 9.74 -9.83 -9.86
N GLY A 82 9.59 -11.15 -10.09
CA GLY A 82 9.60 -11.75 -11.42
C GLY A 82 8.60 -11.10 -12.40
N GLU A 83 8.86 -11.25 -13.71
CA GLU A 83 8.01 -10.70 -14.76
C GLU A 83 6.54 -11.03 -14.46
N TRP A 84 5.72 -9.99 -14.31
CA TRP A 84 4.27 -10.12 -14.28
C TRP A 84 3.85 -10.72 -15.63
N GLY A 85 3.80 -12.06 -15.69
CA GLY A 85 3.49 -12.84 -16.88
C GLY A 85 2.27 -12.27 -17.59
N ASP A 86 2.44 -12.06 -18.90
CA ASP A 86 1.67 -11.18 -19.76
C ASP A 86 1.55 -9.75 -19.21
N ARG A 87 2.52 -8.88 -19.53
CA ARG A 87 2.26 -7.43 -19.58
C ARG A 87 1.26 -7.21 -20.73
N PRO A 88 -0.02 -6.92 -20.48
CA PRO A 88 -0.92 -6.59 -21.59
C PRO A 88 -0.50 -5.24 -22.22
N ASP A 89 0.30 -4.43 -21.50
CA ASP A 89 0.45 -2.99 -21.74
C ASP A 89 1.90 -2.50 -21.91
N GLY A 90 2.86 -3.36 -22.27
CA GLY A 90 4.24 -2.91 -22.55
C GLY A 90 4.99 -2.34 -21.33
N PRO A 91 6.11 -1.61 -21.51
CA PRO A 91 6.83 -0.97 -20.39
C PRO A 91 5.90 -0.04 -19.59
N PRO A 92 6.18 0.23 -18.29
CA PRO A 92 5.32 1.08 -17.46
C PRO A 92 5.00 2.38 -18.19
N ASP A 93 3.70 2.69 -18.34
CA ASP A 93 3.28 3.92 -18.99
C ASP A 93 3.79 5.10 -18.15
N PHE A 94 4.86 5.74 -18.61
CA PHE A 94 5.45 6.89 -17.95
C PHE A 94 4.47 8.09 -17.87
N ARG A 95 3.30 8.03 -18.53
CA ARG A 95 2.19 8.97 -18.32
C ARG A 95 1.59 8.88 -16.90
N LEU A 96 1.67 7.71 -16.25
CA LEU A 96 1.20 7.52 -14.86
C LEU A 96 2.05 8.23 -13.81
N ARG A 97 3.25 8.70 -14.17
CA ARG A 97 4.13 9.42 -13.25
C ARG A 97 3.78 10.90 -13.06
N GLY A 98 2.71 11.38 -13.70
CA GLY A 98 2.33 12.79 -13.64
C GLY A 98 3.40 13.68 -14.26
N ARG A 99 3.31 13.87 -15.57
CA ARG A 99 3.90 15.06 -16.18
C ARG A 99 2.85 16.14 -16.20
N VAL A 100 3.26 17.38 -15.96
CA VAL A 100 2.39 18.56 -16.10
C VAL A 100 1.59 18.46 -17.40
N GLY A 101 0.26 18.60 -17.29
CA GLY A 101 -0.65 18.55 -18.43
C GLY A 101 -0.86 17.18 -19.08
N THR A 102 -0.28 16.09 -18.56
CA THR A 102 -0.52 14.74 -19.09
C THR A 102 -1.79 14.13 -18.49
N MET A 103 -2.73 13.78 -19.36
CA MET A 103 -3.93 13.05 -18.97
C MET A 103 -3.61 11.56 -18.83
N LEU A 104 -4.06 10.96 -17.72
CA LEU A 104 -4.04 9.51 -17.56
C LEU A 104 -5.03 8.86 -18.52
N THR A 105 -4.69 7.67 -19.02
CA THR A 105 -5.56 6.93 -19.94
C THR A 105 -6.94 6.71 -19.32
N GLY A 106 -7.98 7.18 -20.00
CA GLY A 106 -9.37 7.08 -19.56
C GLY A 106 -9.81 8.18 -18.58
N TYR A 107 -8.92 9.07 -18.12
CA TYR A 107 -9.32 10.19 -17.27
C TYR A 107 -10.12 11.25 -18.06
N GLU A 108 -11.24 11.65 -17.49
CA GLU A 108 -12.10 12.72 -18.03
C GLU A 108 -12.11 13.93 -17.08
N ALA A 109 -11.67 15.10 -17.56
CA ALA A 109 -11.59 16.31 -16.75
C ALA A 109 -12.95 16.76 -16.16
N SER A 110 -14.06 16.40 -16.82
CA SER A 110 -15.42 16.65 -16.31
C SER A 110 -15.75 15.86 -15.05
N GLN A 111 -14.97 14.83 -14.70
CA GLN A 111 -15.12 14.05 -13.47
C GLN A 111 -14.32 14.61 -12.30
N ALA A 112 -13.66 15.77 -12.46
CA ALA A 112 -12.93 16.42 -11.38
C ALA A 112 -13.87 16.86 -10.25
N ASN A 113 -13.45 16.60 -9.01
CA ASN A 113 -14.30 16.78 -7.82
C ASN A 113 -13.79 17.84 -6.83
N PHE A 114 -12.97 18.80 -7.27
CA PHE A 114 -12.42 19.85 -6.39
C PHE A 114 -13.50 20.64 -5.62
N GLY A 115 -14.68 20.83 -6.22
CA GLY A 115 -15.83 21.50 -5.61
C GLY A 115 -16.63 20.65 -4.63
N ALA A 116 -16.34 19.35 -4.49
CA ALA A 116 -17.05 18.49 -3.57
C ALA A 116 -16.71 18.81 -2.10
N PRO A 117 -17.65 18.58 -1.16
CA PRO A 117 -17.35 18.69 0.26
C PRO A 117 -16.36 17.60 0.68
N TRP A 118 -15.62 17.84 1.75
CA TRP A 118 -14.81 16.79 2.35
C TRP A 118 -15.73 15.70 2.92
N PRO A 119 -15.55 14.41 2.58
CA PRO A 119 -16.41 13.37 3.10
C PRO A 119 -16.20 13.20 4.61
N LYS A 120 -17.28 12.87 5.35
CA LYS A 120 -17.16 12.47 6.76
C LYS A 120 -16.51 11.09 6.90
N SER A 121 -16.78 10.21 5.95
CA SER A 121 -16.23 8.87 5.86
C SER A 121 -16.22 8.39 4.41
N ALA A 122 -15.20 7.64 4.02
CA ALA A 122 -15.07 7.03 2.69
C ALA A 122 -14.49 5.62 2.78
N GLY A 123 -14.65 4.82 1.74
CA GLY A 123 -14.26 3.41 1.71
C GLY A 123 -15.35 2.55 1.06
N ILE A 124 -15.18 1.24 1.11
CA ILE A 124 -16.09 0.30 0.46
C ILE A 124 -17.24 -0.10 1.39
N ALA A 125 -18.38 -0.50 0.81
CA ALA A 125 -19.58 -0.88 1.57
C ALA A 125 -19.58 -2.34 2.03
N LYS A 126 -18.85 -3.20 1.32
CA LYS A 126 -18.71 -4.64 1.61
C LYS A 126 -17.34 -5.12 1.14
N PRO A 127 -16.83 -6.25 1.65
CA PRO A 127 -15.58 -6.82 1.17
C PRO A 127 -15.61 -7.02 -0.35
N PRO A 128 -14.48 -6.77 -1.05
CA PRO A 128 -14.44 -6.89 -2.50
C PRO A 128 -14.47 -8.36 -2.91
N ALA A 129 -14.94 -8.62 -4.13
CA ALA A 129 -14.69 -9.91 -4.75
C ALA A 129 -13.19 -10.06 -5.03
N VAL A 130 -12.63 -11.21 -4.67
CA VAL A 130 -11.24 -11.56 -4.99
C VAL A 130 -11.25 -12.79 -5.88
N THR A 131 -10.59 -12.68 -7.03
CA THR A 131 -10.34 -13.82 -7.92
C THR A 131 -8.96 -14.38 -7.60
N VAL A 132 -8.90 -15.69 -7.39
CA VAL A 132 -7.63 -16.42 -7.24
C VAL A 132 -7.12 -16.75 -8.64
N GLY A 133 -5.96 -16.20 -8.99
CA GLY A 133 -5.27 -16.45 -10.25
C GLY A 133 -4.29 -17.60 -10.12
N GLU A 134 -3.10 -17.43 -10.69
CA GLU A 134 -2.00 -18.38 -10.63
C GLU A 134 -1.64 -18.76 -9.18
N GLN A 135 -1.43 -20.04 -8.91
CA GLN A 135 -1.01 -20.60 -7.63
C GLN A 135 0.20 -21.53 -7.85
N ASN A 136 1.38 -20.95 -8.07
CA ASN A 136 2.59 -21.69 -8.37
C ASN A 136 3.53 -21.72 -7.15
N ALA A 137 3.44 -22.80 -6.38
CA ALA A 137 4.29 -22.99 -5.20
C ALA A 137 5.77 -23.21 -5.54
N ALA A 138 6.07 -23.82 -6.69
CA ALA A 138 7.44 -24.09 -7.12
C ALA A 138 8.20 -22.80 -7.48
N GLU A 139 7.48 -21.81 -8.01
CA GLU A 139 8.02 -20.50 -8.41
C GLU A 139 7.80 -19.40 -7.36
N HIS A 140 7.21 -19.73 -6.20
CA HIS A 140 6.83 -18.74 -5.19
C HIS A 140 5.97 -17.61 -5.78
N ARG A 141 4.96 -17.98 -6.56
CA ARG A 141 4.14 -17.02 -7.31
C ARG A 141 2.66 -17.30 -7.14
N PHE A 142 2.02 -16.46 -6.35
CA PHE A 142 0.59 -16.55 -6.05
C PHE A 142 -0.09 -15.23 -6.39
N ILE A 143 -1.07 -15.28 -7.30
CA ILE A 143 -1.76 -14.09 -7.83
C ILE A 143 -3.19 -14.03 -7.31
N TYR A 144 -3.58 -12.86 -6.82
CA TYR A 144 -4.93 -12.52 -6.39
C TYR A 144 -5.35 -11.22 -7.05
N GLU A 145 -6.61 -11.10 -7.43
CA GLU A 145 -7.11 -9.90 -8.08
C GLU A 145 -8.40 -9.39 -7.45
N SER A 146 -8.43 -8.09 -7.18
CA SER A 146 -9.63 -7.34 -6.79
C SER A 146 -10.05 -6.41 -7.95
N PRO A 147 -11.10 -5.57 -7.79
CA PRO A 147 -11.51 -4.63 -8.84
C PRO A 147 -10.37 -3.75 -9.39
N HIS A 148 -9.57 -3.14 -8.52
CA HIS A 148 -8.53 -2.18 -8.90
C HIS A 148 -7.10 -2.67 -8.69
N PHE A 149 -6.88 -3.80 -8.00
CA PHE A 149 -5.54 -4.28 -7.67
C PHE A 149 -5.26 -5.68 -8.20
N ARG A 150 -4.01 -5.89 -8.62
CA ARG A 150 -3.39 -7.20 -8.81
C ARG A 150 -2.31 -7.38 -7.76
N ILE A 151 -2.48 -8.41 -6.95
CA ILE A 151 -1.66 -8.71 -5.77
C ILE A 151 -0.87 -9.98 -6.07
N GLN A 152 0.46 -9.91 -5.97
CA GLN A 152 1.34 -11.07 -6.06
C GLN A 152 1.99 -11.33 -4.71
N SER A 153 1.97 -12.57 -4.25
CA SER A 153 2.65 -13.00 -3.03
C SER A 153 3.64 -14.13 -3.32
N ASP A 154 4.69 -14.21 -2.50
CA ASP A 154 5.65 -15.33 -2.47
C ASP A 154 5.15 -16.57 -1.72
N VAL A 155 4.00 -16.44 -1.06
CA VAL A 155 3.33 -17.52 -0.33
C VAL A 155 1.85 -17.55 -0.68
N ALA A 156 1.26 -18.73 -0.53
CA ALA A 156 -0.19 -18.87 -0.61
C ALA A 156 -0.84 -18.08 0.55
N LEU A 157 -1.81 -17.24 0.20
CA LEU A 157 -2.66 -16.51 1.13
C LEU A 157 -3.95 -17.32 1.27
N LEU A 158 -4.10 -17.96 2.42
CA LEU A 158 -5.20 -18.89 2.67
C LEU A 158 -6.43 -18.18 3.23
N ASP A 159 -7.56 -18.90 3.22
CA ASP A 159 -8.82 -18.48 3.83
C ASP A 159 -9.31 -17.09 3.38
N ASP A 160 -9.61 -16.21 4.33
CA ASP A 160 -10.13 -14.87 4.09
C ASP A 160 -9.03 -13.80 3.97
N LEU A 161 -7.76 -14.19 4.05
CA LEU A 161 -6.62 -13.27 4.03
C LEU A 161 -6.53 -12.45 2.72
N PRO A 162 -6.68 -13.04 1.51
CA PRO A 162 -6.73 -12.26 0.27
C PRO A 162 -7.82 -11.19 0.29
N VAL A 163 -9.00 -11.53 0.84
CA VAL A 163 -10.16 -10.63 0.92
C VAL A 163 -9.89 -9.50 1.92
N LYS A 164 -9.27 -9.79 3.07
CA LYS A 164 -8.90 -8.77 4.07
C LYS A 164 -7.88 -7.78 3.52
N ILE A 165 -6.84 -8.26 2.85
CA ILE A 165 -5.81 -7.42 2.24
C ILE A 165 -6.41 -6.57 1.12
N ALA A 166 -7.16 -7.20 0.20
CA ALA A 166 -7.86 -6.48 -0.86
C ALA A 166 -8.83 -5.44 -0.29
N SER A 167 -9.52 -5.73 0.82
CA SER A 167 -10.42 -4.78 1.47
C SER A 167 -9.72 -3.49 1.90
N ILE A 168 -8.50 -3.56 2.43
CA ILE A 168 -7.74 -2.37 2.85
C ILE A 168 -7.30 -1.56 1.62
N LEU A 169 -6.80 -2.23 0.59
CA LEU A 169 -6.36 -1.60 -0.65
C LEU A 169 -7.54 -0.91 -1.36
N GLU A 170 -8.66 -1.60 -1.51
CA GLU A 170 -9.88 -1.10 -2.16
C GLU A 170 -10.55 0.01 -1.35
N ALA A 171 -10.60 -0.10 -0.01
CA ALA A 171 -11.07 0.98 0.83
C ALA A 171 -10.17 2.21 0.71
N GLY A 172 -8.85 2.03 0.65
CA GLY A 172 -7.89 3.11 0.44
C GLY A 172 -8.05 3.77 -0.93
N PHE A 173 -8.23 2.97 -1.99
CA PHE A 173 -8.54 3.46 -3.33
C PHE A 173 -9.81 4.33 -3.31
N GLN A 174 -10.91 3.82 -2.77
CA GLN A 174 -12.18 4.55 -2.70
C GLN A 174 -12.05 5.82 -1.85
N ALA A 175 -11.31 5.76 -0.74
CA ALA A 175 -11.06 6.93 0.09
C ALA A 175 -10.37 8.05 -0.69
N HIS A 176 -9.30 7.74 -1.44
CA HIS A 176 -8.61 8.73 -2.26
C HIS A 176 -9.44 9.18 -3.47
N HIS A 177 -10.32 8.33 -4.00
CA HIS A 177 -11.30 8.71 -5.00
C HIS A 177 -12.27 9.77 -4.47
N ASP A 178 -12.83 9.56 -3.27
CA ASP A 178 -13.89 10.42 -2.71
C ASP A 178 -13.37 11.75 -2.18
N LEU A 179 -12.07 11.87 -1.87
CA LEU A 179 -11.47 13.12 -1.45
C LEU A 179 -11.61 14.20 -2.55
N PRO A 180 -11.95 15.46 -2.19
CA PRO A 180 -12.13 16.56 -3.14
C PRO A 180 -10.80 17.15 -3.64
N LEU A 181 -9.90 16.27 -4.09
CA LEU A 181 -8.54 16.57 -4.54
C LEU A 181 -8.30 16.11 -5.99
N ASN A 182 -9.35 15.65 -6.69
CA ASN A 182 -9.27 15.17 -8.07
C ASN A 182 -8.13 14.17 -8.29
N ASN A 183 -8.14 13.08 -7.52
CA ASN A 183 -7.18 12.01 -7.77
C ASN A 183 -7.46 11.41 -9.17
N ARG A 184 -6.63 11.78 -10.15
CA ARG A 184 -6.83 11.37 -11.56
C ARG A 184 -6.69 9.86 -11.71
N ARG A 185 -5.79 9.26 -10.92
CA ARG A 185 -5.50 7.83 -10.96
C ARG A 185 -6.71 6.97 -10.60
N THR A 186 -7.47 7.35 -9.58
CA THR A 186 -8.69 6.64 -9.19
C THR A 186 -9.92 7.02 -10.04
N ARG A 187 -9.77 7.98 -10.95
CA ARG A 187 -10.82 8.51 -11.85
C ARG A 187 -10.55 8.20 -13.33
N SER A 188 -9.73 7.20 -13.59
CA SER A 188 -9.33 6.78 -14.93
C SER A 188 -9.97 5.43 -15.27
N PRO A 189 -11.25 5.38 -15.70
CA PRO A 189 -11.88 4.14 -16.15
C PRO A 189 -11.08 3.50 -17.29
N GLY A 190 -10.59 2.28 -17.06
CA GLY A 190 -9.76 1.55 -18.01
C GLY A 190 -8.25 1.61 -17.73
N ALA A 191 -7.82 2.29 -16.66
CA ALA A 191 -6.45 2.15 -16.18
C ALA A 191 -6.14 0.69 -15.79
N PRO A 192 -4.91 0.21 -16.05
CA PRO A 192 -4.47 -1.11 -15.59
C PRO A 192 -4.60 -1.25 -14.07
N LYS A 193 -4.78 -2.49 -13.60
CA LYS A 193 -4.82 -2.78 -12.16
C LYS A 193 -3.51 -2.36 -11.50
N LEU A 194 -3.64 -1.74 -10.34
CA LEU A 194 -2.55 -1.32 -9.47
C LEU A 194 -1.82 -2.55 -8.94
N ARG A 195 -0.49 -2.54 -9.00
CA ARG A 195 0.33 -3.71 -8.64
C ARG A 195 0.81 -3.65 -7.21
N VAL A 196 0.60 -4.74 -6.49
CA VAL A 196 1.06 -4.93 -5.11
C VAL A 196 1.82 -6.24 -5.01
N SER A 197 3.06 -6.20 -4.51
CA SER A 197 3.85 -7.39 -4.20
C SER A 197 3.95 -7.56 -2.69
N LEU A 198 3.67 -8.78 -2.22
CA LEU A 198 3.64 -9.17 -0.82
C LEU A 198 4.74 -10.18 -0.54
N TYR A 199 5.52 -9.92 0.50
CA TYR A 199 6.70 -10.72 0.85
C TYR A 199 6.53 -11.33 2.22
N ARG A 200 6.81 -12.61 2.35
CA ARG A 200 6.87 -13.29 3.63
C ARG A 200 7.97 -12.72 4.52
N THR A 201 9.12 -12.39 3.94
CA THR A 201 10.30 -11.94 4.69
C THR A 201 10.70 -10.52 4.32
N ILE A 202 11.33 -9.81 5.26
CA ILE A 202 11.89 -8.48 5.00
C ILE A 202 13.11 -8.58 4.06
N GLU A 203 13.81 -9.71 4.07
CA GLU A 203 14.93 -10.00 3.19
C GLU A 203 14.50 -10.07 1.72
N ASP A 204 13.43 -10.80 1.41
CA ASP A 204 12.90 -10.91 0.05
C ASP A 204 12.33 -9.56 -0.44
N PHE A 205 11.67 -8.82 0.46
CA PHE A 205 11.24 -7.45 0.22
C PHE A 205 12.42 -6.54 -0.18
N ARG A 206 13.54 -6.60 0.56
CA ARG A 206 14.74 -5.81 0.26
C ARG A 206 15.42 -6.26 -1.03
N ALA A 207 15.46 -7.57 -1.29
CA ALA A 207 16.04 -8.13 -2.50
C ALA A 207 15.31 -7.65 -3.76
N ASP A 208 14.01 -7.37 -3.67
CA ASP A 208 13.20 -6.81 -4.77
C ASP A 208 13.16 -5.28 -4.81
N GLY A 209 14.08 -4.60 -4.09
CA GLY A 209 14.24 -3.16 -4.14
C GLY A 209 13.52 -2.37 -3.03
N GLY A 210 12.92 -3.05 -2.05
CA GLY A 210 12.38 -2.41 -0.85
C GLY A 210 13.44 -1.63 -0.08
N LEU A 211 13.11 -0.40 0.35
CA LEU A 211 14.09 0.47 1.01
C LEU A 211 14.47 -0.08 2.40
N PRO A 212 15.77 -0.14 2.75
CA PRO A 212 16.21 -0.54 4.09
C PRO A 212 15.56 0.29 5.20
N GLY A 213 15.12 -0.36 6.27
CA GLY A 213 14.48 0.30 7.42
C GLY A 213 13.00 0.66 7.24
N THR A 214 12.40 0.36 6.09
CA THR A 214 10.97 0.56 5.82
C THR A 214 10.17 -0.73 6.02
N VAL A 215 8.86 -0.61 6.22
CA VAL A 215 7.93 -1.76 6.26
C VAL A 215 6.89 -1.69 5.12
N GLY A 216 7.35 -1.16 3.99
CA GLY A 216 6.62 -0.97 2.74
C GLY A 216 7.40 -0.01 1.83
N SER A 217 7.25 -0.11 0.52
CA SER A 217 7.87 0.82 -0.42
C SER A 217 7.08 0.92 -1.72
N TYR A 218 6.73 2.12 -2.14
CA TYR A 218 6.29 2.37 -3.50
C TYR A 218 7.49 2.59 -4.45
N LEU A 219 7.64 1.70 -5.42
CA LEU A 219 8.64 1.81 -6.48
C LEU A 219 8.07 2.56 -7.68
N ALA A 220 8.23 3.89 -7.71
CA ALA A 220 7.76 4.73 -8.82
C ALA A 220 8.29 4.25 -10.20
N ARG A 221 9.57 3.83 -10.25
CA ARG A 221 10.15 2.77 -11.12
C ARG A 221 9.17 1.96 -11.95
N GLU A 222 8.53 1.12 -11.18
CA GLU A 222 7.82 -0.05 -11.65
C GLU A 222 6.33 0.13 -11.40
N ASP A 223 5.90 1.29 -10.90
CA ASP A 223 4.54 1.58 -10.51
C ASP A 223 3.93 0.42 -9.69
N ARG A 224 4.66 0.07 -8.64
CA ARG A 224 4.44 -1.14 -7.84
C ARG A 224 4.65 -0.86 -6.37
N LEU A 225 3.71 -1.30 -5.54
CA LEU A 225 3.77 -1.22 -4.10
C LEU A 225 4.32 -2.54 -3.53
N LEU A 226 5.38 -2.47 -2.73
CA LEU A 226 6.00 -3.62 -2.08
C LEU A 226 5.66 -3.59 -0.60
N ILE A 227 5.23 -4.72 -0.04
CA ILE A 227 4.83 -4.80 1.37
C ILE A 227 5.26 -6.13 1.98
N PRO A 228 6.06 -6.14 3.06
CA PRO A 228 6.22 -7.35 3.86
C PRO A 228 4.90 -7.69 4.56
N LEU A 229 4.53 -8.98 4.66
CA LEU A 229 3.29 -9.42 5.29
C LEU A 229 3.15 -8.89 6.74
N GLU A 230 4.25 -8.88 7.49
CA GLU A 230 4.27 -8.30 8.84
C GLU A 230 3.87 -6.80 8.85
N GLY A 231 4.20 -6.05 7.79
CA GLY A 231 3.79 -4.65 7.61
C GLY A 231 2.29 -4.47 7.37
N LEU A 232 1.60 -5.50 6.85
CA LEU A 232 0.13 -5.56 6.76
C LEU A 232 -0.51 -5.99 8.08
N GLY A 233 0.24 -6.07 9.16
CA GLY A 233 -0.26 -6.67 10.38
C GLY A 233 -0.63 -8.12 10.16
N VAL A 234 0.04 -8.83 9.26
CA VAL A 234 -0.19 -10.26 9.06
C VAL A 234 0.94 -10.97 9.77
N LYS A 235 0.61 -11.67 10.86
CA LYS A 235 1.59 -12.45 11.61
C LYS A 235 1.44 -13.92 11.27
N LYS A 236 2.54 -14.64 11.42
CA LYS A 236 2.52 -16.09 11.33
C LYS A 236 1.69 -16.66 12.48
N ALA A 237 0.71 -17.51 12.17
CA ALA A 237 -0.15 -18.15 13.15
C ALA A 237 -0.18 -19.66 12.89
N GLY A 238 0.54 -20.40 13.73
CA GLY A 238 0.85 -21.80 13.48
C GLY A 238 1.48 -21.95 12.10
N SER A 239 0.71 -22.54 11.20
CA SER A 239 1.17 -23.00 9.90
C SER A 239 0.68 -22.12 8.73
N GLY A 240 -0.20 -21.16 9.03
CA GLY A 240 -0.66 -20.11 8.10
C GLY A 240 -0.30 -18.71 8.57
N TYR A 241 -1.08 -17.75 8.09
CA TYR A 241 -0.95 -16.34 8.39
C TYR A 241 -2.29 -15.81 8.88
N GLU A 242 -2.29 -15.08 10.00
CA GLU A 242 -3.49 -14.44 10.53
C GLU A 242 -3.33 -12.93 10.61
N PHE A 243 -4.47 -12.25 10.60
CA PHE A 243 -4.52 -10.81 10.72
C PHE A 243 -4.36 -10.38 12.18
N ASP A 244 -3.28 -9.69 12.47
CA ASP A 244 -3.02 -8.94 13.69
C ASP A 244 -3.65 -7.55 13.61
N PHE A 245 -4.87 -7.44 14.14
CA PHE A 245 -5.58 -6.17 14.26
C PHE A 245 -4.90 -5.17 15.21
N SER A 246 -3.86 -5.57 15.96
CA SER A 246 -3.08 -4.67 16.82
C SER A 246 -1.90 -4.02 16.10
N ALA A 247 -1.49 -4.55 14.94
CA ALA A 247 -0.42 -3.99 14.15
C ALA A 247 -0.85 -2.68 13.47
N GLY A 248 0.00 -1.66 13.58
CA GLY A 248 -0.28 -0.34 13.01
C GLY A 248 -0.22 -0.35 11.49
N PHE A 249 -1.37 -0.21 10.84
CA PHE A 249 -1.52 -0.07 9.37
C PHE A 249 -1.00 1.26 8.79
N HIS A 250 -0.37 2.11 9.60
CA HIS A 250 0.09 3.45 9.18
C HIS A 250 0.98 3.37 7.95
N ASN A 251 2.01 2.53 7.99
CA ASN A 251 3.01 2.46 6.93
C ASN A 251 2.43 1.94 5.61
N VAL A 252 1.54 0.95 5.66
CA VAL A 252 0.85 0.48 4.43
C VAL A 252 -0.02 1.57 3.82
N ARG A 253 -0.74 2.34 4.64
CA ARG A 253 -1.56 3.46 4.14
C ARG A 253 -0.70 4.60 3.60
N HIS A 254 0.44 4.85 4.22
CA HIS A 254 1.42 5.83 3.76
C HIS A 254 1.90 5.45 2.33
N GLU A 255 2.35 4.22 2.14
CA GLU A 255 2.84 3.76 0.83
C GLU A 255 1.72 3.62 -0.21
N LEU A 256 0.51 3.21 0.22
CA LEU A 256 -0.66 3.21 -0.65
C LEU A 256 -1.03 4.62 -1.10
N CYS A 257 -0.85 5.64 -0.24
CA CYS A 257 -1.01 7.03 -0.64
C CYS A 257 -0.04 7.37 -1.77
N HIS A 258 1.26 7.06 -1.64
CA HIS A 258 2.24 7.30 -2.70
C HIS A 258 1.88 6.63 -4.03
N LEU A 259 1.41 5.38 -3.99
CA LEU A 259 0.88 4.70 -5.18
C LEU A 259 -0.29 5.50 -5.75
N LEU A 260 -1.34 5.78 -4.97
CA LEU A 260 -2.54 6.45 -5.46
C LEU A 260 -2.29 7.90 -5.88
N TRP A 261 -1.25 8.55 -5.36
CA TRP A 261 -0.83 9.92 -5.65
C TRP A 261 0.37 10.00 -6.60
N ALA A 262 0.73 8.92 -7.29
CA ALA A 262 1.93 8.89 -8.14
C ALA A 262 2.03 10.05 -9.16
N ASP A 263 0.89 10.57 -9.64
CA ASP A 263 0.85 11.72 -10.55
C ASP A 263 1.13 13.05 -9.84
N ILE A 264 0.63 13.22 -8.62
CA ILE A 264 0.79 14.47 -7.84
C ILE A 264 2.11 14.48 -7.06
N GLY A 265 2.47 13.37 -6.41
CA GLY A 265 3.62 13.26 -5.52
C GLY A 265 4.94 13.59 -6.21
N ASN A 266 5.07 13.23 -7.49
CA ASN A 266 6.26 13.58 -8.29
C ASN A 266 6.38 15.08 -8.60
N MET A 267 5.30 15.85 -8.49
CA MET A 267 5.25 17.27 -8.87
C MET A 267 5.13 18.21 -7.65
N ALA A 268 4.55 17.73 -6.54
CA ALA A 268 4.17 18.52 -5.37
C ALA A 268 5.33 18.94 -4.43
N GLY A 269 6.53 18.39 -4.64
CA GLY A 269 7.68 18.53 -3.73
C GLY A 269 7.64 17.53 -2.57
N ILE A 270 8.82 17.19 -2.04
CA ILE A 270 8.98 16.08 -1.07
C ILE A 270 8.14 16.30 0.19
N TRP A 271 8.17 17.49 0.77
CA TRP A 271 7.41 17.79 1.99
C TRP A 271 5.90 17.56 1.82
N MET A 272 5.34 17.85 0.63
CA MET A 272 3.90 17.73 0.38
C MET A 272 3.53 16.27 0.10
N SER A 273 4.33 15.56 -0.69
CA SER A 273 4.10 14.14 -0.97
C SER A 273 4.17 13.32 0.32
N GLU A 274 5.25 13.48 1.08
CA GLU A 274 5.44 12.76 2.34
C GLU A 274 4.48 13.23 3.43
N GLY A 275 4.26 14.55 3.54
CA GLY A 275 3.32 15.11 4.51
C GLY A 275 1.88 14.67 4.28
N PHE A 276 1.45 14.56 3.01
CA PHE A 276 0.11 14.09 2.68
C PHE A 276 -0.04 12.57 2.88
N ALA A 277 0.99 11.79 2.55
CA ALA A 277 1.05 10.36 2.86
C ALA A 277 0.95 10.11 4.38
N GLU A 278 1.71 10.86 5.18
CA GLU A 278 1.61 10.83 6.64
C GLU A 278 0.21 11.22 7.14
N TYR A 279 -0.37 12.27 6.57
CA TYR A 279 -1.71 12.74 6.96
C TYR A 279 -2.75 11.67 6.69
N MET A 280 -2.80 11.12 5.48
CA MET A 280 -3.74 10.06 5.12
C MET A 280 -3.51 8.78 5.91
N ALA A 281 -2.27 8.46 6.26
CA ALA A 281 -1.94 7.29 7.07
C ALA A 281 -2.47 7.40 8.51
N CYS A 282 -2.73 8.61 9.02
CA CYS A 282 -3.35 8.82 10.32
C CYS A 282 -4.87 8.57 10.33
N ALA A 283 -5.51 8.44 9.16
CA ALA A 283 -6.96 8.32 9.07
C ALA A 283 -7.44 7.06 9.80
N PRO A 284 -8.28 7.18 10.84
CA PRO A 284 -8.80 6.01 11.51
C PRO A 284 -9.61 5.15 10.55
N TYR A 285 -9.35 3.84 10.60
CA TYR A 285 -9.97 2.85 9.72
C TYR A 285 -10.72 1.84 10.57
N ASP A 286 -12.00 1.66 10.27
CA ASP A 286 -12.85 0.67 10.90
C ASP A 286 -13.94 0.24 9.91
N ASN A 287 -14.31 -1.05 9.97
CA ASN A 287 -15.39 -1.62 9.16
C ASN A 287 -15.34 -1.20 7.68
N LEU A 288 -14.18 -1.38 7.03
CA LEU A 288 -13.94 -1.09 5.61
C LEU A 288 -13.95 0.40 5.22
N ARG A 289 -13.94 1.30 6.21
CA ARG A 289 -14.10 2.74 5.97
C ARG A 289 -13.13 3.57 6.80
N PHE A 290 -12.71 4.67 6.20
CA PHE A 290 -11.94 5.72 6.84
C PHE A 290 -12.87 6.74 7.49
N ASN A 291 -12.48 7.24 8.66
CA ASN A 291 -13.17 8.31 9.38
C ASN A 291 -12.38 9.61 9.24
N PHE A 292 -12.88 10.49 8.38
CA PHE A 292 -12.23 11.78 8.13
C PHE A 292 -12.65 12.88 9.12
N VAL A 293 -13.72 12.66 9.89
CA VAL A 293 -14.07 13.57 11.00
C VAL A 293 -13.01 13.53 12.08
N ARG A 294 -12.46 12.34 12.39
CA ARG A 294 -11.41 12.17 13.41
C ARG A 294 -9.98 12.31 12.87
N LEU A 295 -9.81 12.37 11.55
CA LEU A 295 -8.48 12.42 10.93
C LEU A 295 -7.67 13.66 11.38
N PRO A 296 -8.21 14.89 11.41
CA PRO A 296 -7.46 16.05 11.85
C PRO A 296 -6.84 15.89 13.26
N ASP A 297 -7.62 15.38 14.22
CA ASP A 297 -7.13 15.19 15.58
C ASP A 297 -6.10 14.06 15.65
N ALA A 298 -6.35 12.94 14.97
CA ALA A 298 -5.42 11.82 14.89
C ALA A 298 -4.07 12.22 14.25
N ALA A 299 -4.10 13.05 13.20
CA ALA A 299 -2.91 13.56 12.54
C ALA A 299 -2.09 14.48 13.45
N LEU A 300 -2.75 15.40 14.15
CA LEU A 300 -2.08 16.28 15.10
C LEU A 300 -1.45 15.48 16.25
N GLU A 301 -2.19 14.54 16.85
CA GLU A 301 -1.70 13.66 17.91
C GLU A 301 -0.51 12.80 17.46
N PHE A 302 -0.54 12.30 16.23
CA PHE A 302 0.55 11.53 15.64
C PHE A 302 1.81 12.38 15.42
N ALA A 303 1.66 13.64 15.00
CA ALA A 303 2.78 14.55 14.81
C ALA A 303 3.49 14.87 16.13
N ILE A 304 2.74 15.27 17.16
CA ILE A 304 3.32 15.80 18.40
C ILE A 304 3.61 14.73 19.46
N GLY A 305 3.06 13.53 19.31
CA GLY A 305 3.20 12.43 20.27
C GLY A 305 2.22 12.55 21.44
N GLY A 306 0.95 12.20 21.18
CA GLY A 306 -0.11 12.16 22.20
C GLY A 306 -0.41 10.76 22.78
N ASN A 307 -0.09 9.69 22.04
CA ASN A 307 -0.51 8.33 22.39
C ASN A 307 0.68 7.37 22.47
N LYS A 308 1.06 6.96 23.69
CA LYS A 308 2.17 6.01 23.94
C LYS A 308 1.96 4.60 23.35
N LYS A 309 0.77 4.29 22.83
CA LYS A 309 0.42 2.97 22.26
C LYS A 309 0.56 2.89 20.75
N LEU A 310 0.75 4.01 20.06
CA LEU A 310 0.95 4.05 18.60
C LEU A 310 2.33 4.62 18.31
N ALA A 311 3.00 4.11 17.28
CA ALA A 311 4.14 4.81 16.69
C ALA A 311 3.70 6.23 16.33
N SER A 312 4.55 7.23 16.58
CA SER A 312 4.25 8.65 16.36
C SER A 312 5.54 9.39 16.03
N ARG A 313 5.45 10.57 15.40
CA ARG A 313 6.63 11.39 15.10
C ARG A 313 7.24 12.03 16.35
N SER A 314 6.45 12.15 17.42
CA SER A 314 6.90 12.61 18.75
C SER A 314 7.63 13.96 18.70
N LEU A 315 7.19 14.90 17.86
CA LEU A 315 7.84 16.21 17.75
C LEU A 315 7.72 17.05 19.03
N GLY A 316 6.80 16.70 19.93
CA GLY A 316 6.45 17.50 21.09
C GLY A 316 5.58 18.70 20.73
N LYS A 317 5.29 19.53 21.74
CA LYS A 317 4.49 20.75 21.59
C LYS A 317 5.31 22.00 21.32
N GLU A 318 6.62 21.94 21.51
CA GLU A 318 7.56 23.03 21.29
C GLU A 318 8.49 22.61 20.16
N ILE A 319 8.21 23.08 18.94
CA ILE A 319 8.82 22.58 17.70
C ILE A 319 9.73 23.66 17.11
N VAL A 320 10.95 23.25 16.75
CA VAL A 320 11.88 24.09 16.00
C VAL A 320 11.91 23.63 14.54
N MET A 321 11.53 24.52 13.63
CA MET A 321 11.38 24.25 12.20
C MET A 321 12.34 25.15 11.40
N PRO A 322 12.95 24.66 10.30
CA PRO A 322 13.61 25.55 9.33
C PRO A 322 12.60 26.54 8.74
N ARG A 323 13.07 27.68 8.24
CA ARG A 323 12.22 28.63 7.48
C ARG A 323 11.38 27.91 6.42
N LEU A 324 10.13 28.32 6.24
CA LEU A 324 9.21 27.62 5.32
C LEU A 324 9.74 27.59 3.89
N ARG A 325 10.38 28.68 3.44
CA ARG A 325 11.04 28.73 2.13
C ARG A 325 12.06 27.61 1.97
N GLU A 326 12.91 27.43 2.98
CA GLU A 326 13.98 26.43 2.97
C GLU A 326 13.38 25.02 3.02
N PHE A 327 12.52 24.76 4.00
CA PHE A 327 11.88 23.46 4.18
C PHE A 327 11.09 23.01 2.95
N MET A 328 10.27 23.90 2.37
CA MET A 328 9.44 23.58 1.20
C MET A 328 10.26 23.42 -0.10
N SER A 329 11.52 23.83 -0.08
CA SER A 329 12.44 23.74 -1.22
C SER A 329 13.40 22.54 -1.15
N GLN A 330 13.45 21.82 -0.02
CA GLN A 330 14.37 20.69 0.17
C GLN A 330 14.27 19.66 -0.96
N SER A 331 15.44 19.20 -1.39
CA SER A 331 15.63 18.01 -2.20
C SER A 331 15.38 16.74 -1.38
N GLN A 332 15.24 15.60 -2.05
CA GLN A 332 15.03 14.32 -1.39
C GLN A 332 16.17 13.95 -0.41
N PRO A 333 17.47 14.09 -0.77
CA PRO A 333 18.55 13.84 0.19
C PRO A 333 18.46 14.71 1.44
N GLU A 334 18.25 16.02 1.29
CA GLU A 334 18.14 16.97 2.41
C GLU A 334 16.94 16.63 3.33
N PHE A 335 15.80 16.26 2.74
CA PHE A 335 14.63 15.86 3.50
C PHE A 335 14.87 14.56 4.30
N TYR A 336 15.68 13.63 3.80
CA TYR A 336 15.97 12.36 4.47
C TYR A 336 17.18 12.41 5.42
N GLU A 337 17.78 13.58 5.68
CA GLU A 337 18.81 13.73 6.72
C GLU A 337 18.23 13.53 8.14
N ASP A 338 17.01 14.03 8.38
CA ASP A 338 16.25 13.78 9.60
C ASP A 338 14.81 13.36 9.22
N PRO A 339 14.64 12.11 8.77
CA PRO A 339 13.38 11.68 8.18
C PRO A 339 12.25 11.78 9.19
N ASN A 340 12.44 11.31 10.43
CA ASN A 340 11.37 11.34 11.42
C ASN A 340 10.87 12.77 11.68
N LYS A 341 11.78 13.73 11.84
CA LYS A 341 11.40 15.13 12.02
C LYS A 341 10.71 15.68 10.78
N ASN A 342 11.30 15.50 9.61
CA ASN A 342 10.83 16.10 8.37
C ASN A 342 9.47 15.52 7.92
N TYR A 343 9.22 14.22 8.13
CA TYR A 343 7.88 13.63 7.97
C TYR A 343 6.85 14.33 8.87
N GLY A 344 7.17 14.51 10.16
CA GLY A 344 6.28 15.19 11.10
C GLY A 344 6.04 16.67 10.76
N LEU A 345 7.06 17.38 10.28
CA LEU A 345 6.94 18.76 9.84
C LEU A 345 6.09 18.87 8.56
N GLY A 346 6.31 17.97 7.59
CA GLY A 346 5.49 17.87 6.38
C GLY A 346 4.02 17.60 6.71
N LEU A 347 3.77 16.65 7.62
CA LEU A 347 2.45 16.35 8.16
C LEU A 347 1.77 17.58 8.77
N LEU A 348 2.47 18.34 9.62
CA LEU A 348 1.92 19.55 10.24
C LEU A 348 1.63 20.65 9.21
N LEU A 349 2.47 20.79 8.18
CA LEU A 349 2.26 21.77 7.13
C LEU A 349 1.06 21.42 6.25
N VAL A 350 0.91 20.14 5.87
CA VAL A 350 -0.29 19.66 5.18
C VAL A 350 -1.54 19.80 6.06
N TYR A 351 -1.46 19.44 7.33
CA TYR A 351 -2.53 19.64 8.31
C TYR A 351 -2.97 21.11 8.38
N TYR A 352 -2.01 22.05 8.44
CA TYR A 352 -2.31 23.47 8.41
C TYR A 352 -3.11 23.84 7.16
N PHE A 353 -2.61 23.50 5.96
CA PHE A 353 -3.28 23.89 4.71
C PHE A 353 -4.65 23.25 4.50
N LEU A 354 -4.85 22.03 5.01
CA LEU A 354 -6.13 21.32 4.89
C LEU A 354 -7.15 21.74 5.93
N VAL A 355 -6.72 22.01 7.17
CA VAL A 355 -7.61 22.10 8.34
C VAL A 355 -7.65 23.49 8.95
N LEU A 356 -6.53 24.22 8.97
CA LEU A 356 -6.39 25.45 9.74
C LEU A 356 -6.32 26.72 8.89
N ASP A 357 -5.90 26.60 7.64
CA ASP A 357 -5.72 27.75 6.77
C ASP A 357 -7.08 28.25 6.25
N GLY A 358 -7.25 29.58 6.23
CA GLY A 358 -8.49 30.22 5.78
C GLY A 358 -9.71 29.80 6.61
N ASP A 359 -10.73 29.27 5.94
CA ASP A 359 -11.97 28.78 6.55
C ASP A 359 -11.93 27.29 6.95
N GLY A 360 -10.76 26.64 6.83
CA GLY A 360 -10.59 25.22 7.10
C GLY A 360 -11.20 24.30 6.04
N SER A 361 -11.55 24.80 4.86
CA SER A 361 -12.07 24.00 3.74
C SER A 361 -10.99 23.28 2.92
N GLY A 362 -9.72 23.56 3.21
CA GLY A 362 -8.58 23.16 2.38
C GLY A 362 -8.52 23.86 1.03
N GLY A 363 -9.22 24.98 0.85
CA GLY A 363 -9.39 25.65 -0.44
C GLY A 363 -8.07 25.96 -1.18
N ARG A 364 -7.05 26.47 -0.48
CA ARG A 364 -5.73 26.74 -1.07
C ARG A 364 -4.96 25.47 -1.40
N PHE A 365 -5.10 24.42 -0.58
CA PHE A 365 -4.51 23.12 -0.88
C PHE A 365 -5.13 22.51 -2.15
N LYS A 366 -6.46 22.53 -2.26
CA LYS A 366 -7.17 22.09 -3.48
C LYS A 366 -6.73 22.87 -4.72
N ALA A 367 -6.61 24.19 -4.61
CA ALA A 367 -6.11 25.04 -5.69
C ALA A 367 -4.67 24.68 -6.07
N ALA A 368 -3.80 24.42 -5.08
CA ALA A 368 -2.44 23.98 -5.31
C ALA A 368 -2.37 22.62 -6.02
N ILE A 369 -3.20 21.64 -5.63
CA ILE A 369 -3.27 20.34 -6.33
C ILE A 369 -3.72 20.53 -7.77
N LYS A 370 -4.75 21.35 -8.01
CA LYS A 370 -5.21 21.67 -9.36
C LYS A 370 -4.10 22.31 -10.20
N ALA A 371 -3.44 23.35 -9.68
CA ALA A 371 -2.35 24.02 -10.37
C ALA A 371 -1.15 23.07 -10.61
N CYS A 372 -0.83 22.20 -9.65
CA CYS A 372 0.20 21.17 -9.79
C CYS A 372 -0.08 20.25 -10.98
N GLN A 373 -1.34 19.82 -11.10
CA GLN A 373 -1.81 18.94 -12.16
C GLN A 373 -1.89 19.58 -13.55
N ASP A 374 -2.14 20.89 -13.62
CA ASP A 374 -2.41 21.61 -14.87
C ASP A 374 -1.20 22.43 -15.37
N GLU A 375 -0.44 23.02 -14.46
CA GLU A 375 0.53 24.09 -14.73
C GLU A 375 1.93 23.76 -14.17
N GLY A 376 2.00 23.11 -13.01
CA GLY A 376 3.23 22.63 -12.40
C GLY A 376 3.49 23.15 -10.99
N ARG A 377 4.72 22.91 -10.50
CA ARG A 377 5.08 23.15 -9.09
C ARG A 377 5.08 24.63 -8.72
N GLU A 378 5.51 25.51 -9.61
CA GLU A 378 5.62 26.94 -9.30
C GLU A 378 4.24 27.57 -9.09
N GLU A 379 3.30 27.25 -9.98
CA GLU A 379 1.90 27.66 -9.90
C GLU A 379 1.20 27.00 -8.71
N ALA A 380 1.53 25.75 -8.39
CA ALA A 380 1.05 25.09 -7.18
C ALA A 380 1.47 25.85 -5.91
N LEU A 381 2.75 26.25 -5.80
CA LEU A 381 3.25 27.04 -4.67
C LEU A 381 2.62 28.43 -4.61
N SER A 382 2.39 29.06 -5.75
CA SER A 382 1.68 30.34 -5.85
C SER A 382 0.22 30.24 -5.37
N ALA A 383 -0.51 29.22 -5.84
CA ALA A 383 -1.88 28.96 -5.42
C ALA A 383 -1.97 28.61 -3.91
N LEU A 384 -0.99 27.86 -3.40
CA LEU A 384 -0.90 27.50 -1.98
C LEU A 384 -0.64 28.73 -1.09
N SER A 385 0.26 29.62 -1.53
CA SER A 385 0.58 30.85 -0.79
C SER A 385 -0.60 31.83 -0.78
N GLY A 386 -1.42 31.84 -1.83
CA GLY A 386 -2.60 32.71 -1.93
C GLY A 386 -2.25 34.20 -1.82
N GLY A 387 -1.09 34.60 -2.36
CA GLY A 387 -0.58 35.97 -2.33
C GLY A 387 0.23 36.34 -1.08
N ARG A 388 0.38 35.42 -0.12
CA ARG A 388 1.24 35.63 1.06
C ARG A 388 2.70 35.41 0.70
N ASP A 389 3.58 36.23 1.25
CA ASP A 389 5.00 35.89 1.30
C ASP A 389 5.25 34.85 2.42
N TYR A 390 6.48 34.33 2.48
CA TYR A 390 6.85 33.33 3.48
C TYR A 390 6.82 33.86 4.91
N VAL A 391 7.07 35.15 5.14
CA VAL A 391 7.05 35.74 6.49
C VAL A 391 5.61 35.77 7.02
N GLN A 392 4.67 36.18 6.19
CA GLN A 392 3.26 36.16 6.53
C GLN A 392 2.75 34.71 6.70
N LEU A 393 3.15 33.79 5.81
CA LEU A 393 2.76 32.39 5.91
C LEU A 393 3.31 31.73 7.19
N GLU A 394 4.56 31.99 7.54
CA GLU A 394 5.18 31.54 8.80
C GLU A 394 4.41 32.04 10.02
N LYS A 395 4.04 33.33 10.02
CA LYS A 395 3.24 33.94 11.09
C LYS A 395 1.85 33.31 11.20
N ASP A 396 1.17 33.10 10.08
CA ASP A 396 -0.15 32.48 10.04
C ASP A 396 -0.09 31.03 10.55
N PHE A 397 0.90 30.26 10.09
CA PHE A 397 1.17 28.88 10.52
C PHE A 397 1.39 28.79 12.04
N VAL A 398 2.26 29.64 12.59
CA VAL A 398 2.56 29.69 14.04
C VAL A 398 1.31 30.04 14.83
N ASN A 399 0.55 31.05 14.41
CA ASN A 399 -0.66 31.46 15.12
C ASN A 399 -1.74 30.37 15.09
N ALA A 400 -1.90 29.70 13.94
CA ALA A 400 -2.88 28.63 13.78
C ALA A 400 -2.55 27.41 14.65
N LEU A 401 -1.29 26.98 14.69
CA LEU A 401 -0.85 25.87 15.54
C LEU A 401 -0.86 26.22 17.03
N ARG A 402 -0.58 27.48 17.39
CA ARG A 402 -0.68 27.94 18.79
C ARG A 402 -2.09 27.76 19.35
N ASN A 403 -3.13 27.99 18.53
CA ASN A 403 -4.52 27.74 18.90
C ASN A 403 -4.84 26.25 19.11
N LYS A 404 -3.96 25.35 18.64
CA LYS A 404 -3.99 23.91 18.89
C LYS A 404 -3.05 23.46 20.02
N GLY A 405 -2.44 24.41 20.74
CA GLY A 405 -1.52 24.12 21.84
C GLY A 405 -0.15 23.65 21.39
N VAL A 406 0.27 24.02 20.17
CA VAL A 406 1.60 23.74 19.61
C VAL A 406 2.30 25.05 19.29
N THR A 407 3.48 25.23 19.86
CA THR A 407 4.36 26.37 19.60
C THR A 407 5.39 25.98 18.55
N VAL A 408 5.50 26.79 17.49
CA VAL A 408 6.54 26.63 16.48
C VAL A 408 7.46 27.84 16.50
N THR A 409 8.77 27.60 16.46
CA THR A 409 9.80 28.62 16.25
C THR A 409 10.58 28.31 14.98
N PHE A 410 10.73 29.31 14.11
CA PHE A 410 11.52 29.20 12.89
C PHE A 410 12.98 29.58 13.16
N GLN A 411 13.92 28.79 12.63
CA GLN A 411 15.36 29.08 12.63
C GLN A 411 15.90 29.16 11.21
#